data_AF-A0A2G6Q7H7-F1
#
_entry.id   AF-A0A2G6Q7H7-F1
#
_cell.length_a   1.000
_cell.length_b   1.000
_cell.length_c   1.000
_cell.angle_alpha   90.00
_cell.angle_beta   90.00
_cell.angle_gamma   90.00
#
_symmetry.space_group_name_H-M   'P 1'
#
loop_
_entity.id
_entity.type
_entity.pdbx_description
1 polymer ?
#
loop_
_entity_poly.entity_id
_entity_poly.type
_entity_poly.pdbx_seq_one_letter_code
_entity_poly.pdbx_strand_id
1 'polypeptide(L)' 'MKSTFPIVVRHEGKIEEGCIIHTTFTGDGANYLITIEKIVSKGKNEKGELVLVVEGTREKCVE' A
#
# COMPACT_ATOMS: atom_id res chain seq x y z
N MET A 1 -1.78 14.16 -5.04
CA MET A 1 -3.14 14.21 -4.46
C MET A 1 -3.16 13.17 -3.34
N LYS A 2 -3.49 13.57 -2.10
CA LYS A 2 -3.56 12.61 -0.98
C LYS A 2 -4.83 11.78 -1.10
N SER A 3 -4.72 10.47 -0.94
CA SER A 3 -5.84 9.55 -1.01
C SER A 3 -5.73 8.47 0.05
N THR A 4 -6.87 8.01 0.56
CA THR A 4 -6.95 6.83 1.42
C THR A 4 -7.29 5.63 0.56
N PHE A 5 -6.50 4.56 0.64
CA PHE A 5 -6.75 3.35 -0.14
C PHE A 5 -6.21 2.10 0.57
N PRO A 6 -6.87 0.94 0.37
CA PRO A 6 -6.37 -0.33 0.85
C PRO A 6 -5.20 -0.80 -0.02
N ILE A 7 -4.14 -1.26 0.64
CA ILE A 7 -2.98 -1.90 0.02
C ILE A 7 -2.83 -3.30 0.59
N VAL A 8 -2.57 -4.27 -0.28
CA VAL A 8 -2.12 -5.59 0.15
C VAL A 8 -0.60 -5.51 0.23
N VAL A 9 -0.04 -5.79 1.41
CA VAL A 9 1.40 -5.73 1.61
C VAL A 9 1.97 -7.14 1.71
N ARG A 10 2.73 -7.52 0.68
CA ARG A 10 3.49 -8.77 0.62
C ARG A 10 4.94 -8.54 1.04
N HIS A 11 5.12 -7.80 2.13
CA HIS A 11 6.43 -7.49 2.68
C HIS A 11 6.59 -8.22 4.02
N GLU A 12 7.68 -8.97 4.20
CA GLU A 12 7.97 -9.70 5.43
C GLU A 12 8.51 -8.79 6.56
N GLY A 13 8.77 -7.51 6.26
CA GLY A 13 9.27 -6.52 7.21
C GLY A 13 8.19 -5.79 8.02
N LYS A 14 8.62 -5.05 9.05
CA LYS A 14 7.76 -4.09 9.76
C LYS A 14 7.48 -2.90 8.84
N ILE A 15 6.21 -2.52 8.75
CA ILE A 15 5.76 -1.37 7.96
C ILE A 15 5.42 -0.27 8.96
N GLU A 16 6.05 0.89 8.78
CA GLU A 16 5.88 2.06 9.64
C GLU A 16 5.48 3.28 8.80
N GLU A 17 5.01 4.33 9.47
CA GLU A 17 4.73 5.61 8.83
C GLU A 17 6.02 6.19 8.24
N GLY A 18 5.95 6.72 7.02
CA GLY A 18 7.11 7.18 6.24
C GLY A 18 7.74 6.12 5.34
N CYS A 19 7.35 4.84 5.44
CA CYS A 19 7.82 3.82 4.52
C CYS A 19 7.29 4.05 3.10
N ILE A 20 8.18 3.91 2.11
CA ILE A 20 7.81 3.83 0.70
C ILE A 20 7.72 2.36 0.33
N ILE A 21 6.56 1.93 -0.13
CA ILE A 21 6.35 0.56 -0.59
C ILE A 21 6.14 0.54 -2.10
N HIS A 22 6.69 -0.49 -2.74
CA HIS A 22 6.40 -0.80 -4.13
C HIS A 22 5.30 -1.87 -4.13
N THR A 23 4.14 -1.56 -4.71
CA THR A 23 3.02 -2.50 -4.77
C THR A 23 2.30 -2.42 -6.10
N THR A 24 1.80 -3.57 -6.57
CA THR A 24 1.02 -3.68 -7.80
C THR A 24 -0.45 -3.58 -7.43
N PHE A 25 -1.17 -2.63 -8.01
CA PHE A 25 -2.60 -2.48 -7.73
C PHE A 25 -3.38 -3.52 -8.54
N THR A 26 -4.13 -4.39 -7.84
CA THR A 26 -5.01 -5.37 -8.48
C THR A 26 -6.17 -4.63 -9.15
N GLY A 27 -6.07 -4.46 -10.46
CA GLY A 27 -7.06 -3.76 -11.28
C GLY A 27 -6.48 -3.26 -12.60
N ASP A 28 -5.29 -2.67 -12.56
CA ASP A 28 -4.62 -2.11 -13.74
C ASP A 28 -3.32 -2.83 -14.11
N GLY A 29 -2.81 -3.71 -13.25
CA GLY A 29 -1.50 -4.36 -13.46
C GLY A 29 -0.30 -3.40 -13.44
N ALA A 30 -0.54 -2.12 -13.15
CA ALA A 30 0.50 -1.11 -13.05
C ALA A 30 1.17 -1.13 -11.66
N ASN A 31 2.47 -0.86 -11.68
CA ASN A 31 3.30 -0.73 -10.50
C ASN A 31 3.18 0.69 -9.93
N TYR A 32 3.02 0.79 -8.62
CA TYR A 32 2.92 2.07 -7.92
C TYR A 32 3.89 2.13 -6.75
N LEU A 33 4.55 3.27 -6.61
CA LEU A 33 5.21 3.65 -5.38
C LEU A 33 4.21 4.35 -4.47
N ILE A 34 4.13 3.88 -3.24
CA ILE A 34 3.20 4.39 -2.26
C ILE A 34 3.99 4.82 -1.03
N THR A 35 3.99 6.12 -0.77
CA THR A 35 4.52 6.68 0.46
C THR A 35 3.42 6.66 1.50
N ILE A 36 3.62 5.87 2.56
CA ILE A 36 2.69 5.78 3.68
C ILE A 36 2.87 7.01 4.55
N GLU A 37 1.90 7.91 4.57
CA GLU A 37 1.91 9.05 5.49
C GLU A 37 1.31 8.67 6.84
N LYS A 38 0.25 7.86 6.82
CA LYS A 38 -0.41 7.36 8.03
C LYS A 38 -1.10 6.01 7.81
N ILE A 39 -1.02 5.13 8.80
CA ILE A 39 -1.76 3.86 8.80
C ILE A 39 -3.10 4.09 9.50
N VAL A 40 -4.20 4.01 8.76
CA VAL A 40 -5.56 4.21 9.29
C VAL A 40 -6.08 2.93 9.92
N SER A 41 -5.82 1.79 9.28
CA SER A 41 -6.28 0.49 9.76
C SER A 41 -5.37 -0.64 9.29
N LYS A 42 -5.34 -1.72 10.07
CA LYS A 42 -4.59 -2.94 9.80
C LYS A 42 -5.49 -4.15 9.98
N GLY A 43 -5.54 -5.02 8.97
CA GLY A 43 -6.35 -6.23 9.00
C GLY A 43 -5.75 -7.34 8.12
N LYS A 44 -6.52 -8.41 7.93
CA LYS A 44 -6.21 -9.48 6.96
C LYS A 44 -7.39 -9.66 6.01
N ASN A 45 -7.12 -9.96 4.74
CA ASN A 45 -8.19 -10.33 3.80
C ASN A 45 -8.63 -11.79 4.01
N GLU A 46 -9.62 -12.24 3.24
CA GLU A 46 -10.15 -13.62 3.28
C GLU A 46 -9.11 -14.68 2.89
N LYS A 47 -8.00 -14.29 2.26
CA LYS A 47 -6.86 -15.17 1.91
C LYS A 47 -5.77 -15.18 2.99
N GLY A 48 -5.96 -14.45 4.09
CA GLY A 48 -4.99 -14.33 5.18
C GLY A 48 -3.83 -13.35 4.92
N GLU A 49 -3.83 -12.64 3.79
CA GLU A 49 -2.81 -11.63 3.45
C GLU A 49 -3.01 -10.38 4.31
N LEU A 50 -1.91 -9.73 4.69
CA LEU A 50 -1.95 -8.48 5.44
C LEU A 50 -2.47 -7.35 4.54
N VAL A 51 -3.54 -6.69 4.98
CA VAL A 51 -4.10 -5.50 4.32
C VAL A 51 -3.94 -4.30 5.24
N LEU A 52 -3.36 -3.23 4.71
CA LEU A 52 -3.30 -1.94 5.39
C LEU A 52 -4.20 -0.96 4.64
N VAL A 53 -5.01 -0.21 5.39
CA VAL A 53 -5.66 0.99 4.87
C VAL A 53 -4.77 2.16 5.26
N VAL A 54 -4.17 2.80 4.26
CA VAL A 54 -3.22 3.89 4.48
C VAL A 54 -3.73 5.18 3.86
N GLU A 55 -3.43 6.28 4.53
CA GLU A 55 -3.40 7.60 3.94
C GLU A 55 -1.99 7.81 3.39
N GLY A 56 -1.91 8.13 2.11
CA GLY A 56 -0.62 8.31 1.47
C GLY A 56 -0.71 8.94 0.10
N THR A 57 0.45 9.06 -0.50
CA THR A 57 0.58 9.52 -1.88
C THR A 57 0.91 8.33 -2.76
N ARG A 58 0.15 8.17 -3.84
CA ARG A 58 0.38 7.15 -4.87
C ARG A 58 1.03 7.81 -6.08
N GLU A 59 2.20 7.31 -6.44
CA GLU A 59 2.94 7.71 -7.64
C GLU A 59 3.04 6.51 -8.59
N LYS A 60 2.66 6.70 -9.86
CA LYS A 60 2.74 5.63 -10.87
C LYS A 60 4.20 5.46 -11.26
N CYS A 61 4.76 4.26 -11.06
CA CYS A 61 6.06 3.92 -11.64
C CYS A 61 5.82 3.66 -13.13
N VAL A 62 6.36 4.54 -13.97
CA VAL A 62 6.49 4.29 -15.40
C VAL A 62 7.89 3.70 -15.56
N GLU A 63 7.98 2.44 -16.01
CA GLU A 63 9.25 1.88 -16.49
C GLU A 63 9.71 2.60 -17.77
#